data_AF-Q96X11-F1
#
_entry.id   AF-Q96X11-F1
#
_cell.length_a   1.000
_cell.length_b   1.000
_cell.length_c   1.000
_cell.angle_alpha   90.00
_cell.angle_beta   90.00
_cell.angle_gamma   90.00
#
_symmetry.space_group_name_H-M   'P 1'
#
loop_
_entity.id
_entity.type
_entity.pdbx_description
1 polymer ?
#
loop_
_entity_poly.entity_id
_entity_poly.type
_entity_poly.pdbx_seq_one_letter_code
_entity_poly.pdbx_strand_id
1 'polypeptide(L)' 'KWMLYRDEQHKLLKAENPDLSVQQISKICSERWRNLDAEQKAFWDKAGVEAVKEHSRLFPNYVYTP' A
#
# COMPACT_ATOMS: atom_id res chain seq x y z
N LYS A 1 -6.14 -3.03 -3.00
CA LYS A 1 -4.78 -3.41 -3.49
C LYS A 1 -3.88 -2.19 -3.74
N TRP A 2 -4.19 -1.32 -4.71
CA TRP A 2 -3.39 -0.10 -5.00
C TRP A 2 -3.37 0.94 -3.86
N MET A 3 -4.49 1.15 -3.17
CA MET A 3 -4.59 2.17 -2.11
C MET A 3 -3.68 1.86 -0.91
N LEU A 4 -3.58 0.58 -0.49
CA LEU A 4 -2.69 0.13 0.58
C LEU A 4 -1.22 0.30 0.19
N TYR A 5 -0.85 -0.15 -1.01
CA TYR A 5 0.48 0.03 -1.55
C TYR A 5 0.90 1.50 -1.59
N ARG A 6 0.02 2.37 -2.11
CA ARG A 6 0.28 3.80 -2.20
C ARG A 6 0.42 4.43 -0.83
N ASP A 7 -0.42 4.08 0.15
CA ASP A 7 -0.34 4.64 1.50
C ASP A 7 0.98 4.26 2.20
N GLU A 8 1.35 2.99 2.15
CA GLU A 8 2.59 2.50 2.76
C GLU A 8 3.82 3.08 2.07
N GLN A 9 3.86 3.05 0.74
CA GLN A 9 4.94 3.68 -0.04
C GLN A 9 4.98 5.19 0.16
N HIS A 10 3.84 5.85 0.31
CA HIS A 10 3.79 7.27 0.58
C HIS A 10 4.38 7.60 1.95
N LYS A 11 4.03 6.84 2.99
CA LYS A 11 4.63 6.99 4.33
C LYS A 11 6.13 6.72 4.31
N LEU A 12 6.58 5.67 3.65
CA LEU A 12 8.00 5.34 3.49
C LEU A 12 8.77 6.45 2.76
N LEU A 13 8.30 6.86 1.59
CA LEU A 13 8.96 7.89 0.77
C LEU A 13 8.94 9.25 1.46
N LYS A 14 7.88 9.57 2.20
CA LYS A 14 7.78 10.81 2.97
C LYS A 14 8.64 10.77 4.24
N ALA A 15 8.83 9.60 4.85
CA ALA A 15 9.73 9.42 5.99
C ALA A 15 11.21 9.49 5.57
N GLU A 16 11.54 8.89 4.43
CA GLU A 16 12.91 8.91 3.88
C GLU A 16 13.24 10.28 3.28
N ASN A 17 12.28 10.91 2.60
CA ASN A 17 12.44 12.22 1.97
C ASN A 17 11.20 13.09 2.22
N PRO A 18 11.14 13.79 3.37
CA PRO A 18 10.00 14.65 3.71
C PRO A 18 9.83 15.84 2.75
N ASP A 19 10.86 16.18 1.98
CA ASP A 19 10.83 17.23 0.94
C ASP A 19 10.03 16.81 -0.31
N LEU A 20 9.86 15.49 -0.54
CA LEU A 20 9.11 15.01 -1.68
C LEU A 20 7.64 15.41 -1.60
N SER A 21 7.15 15.99 -2.69
CA SER A 21 5.74 16.31 -2.85
C SER A 21 4.89 15.06 -3.09
N VAL A 22 3.65 15.08 -2.59
CA VAL A 22 2.67 13.99 -2.73
C VAL A 22 2.48 13.60 -4.21
N GLN A 23 2.56 14.56 -5.12
CA GLN A 23 2.50 14.32 -6.56
C GLN A 23 3.67 13.48 -7.08
N GLN A 24 4.90 13.78 -6.68
CA GLN A 24 6.08 13.01 -7.09
C GLN A 24 6.05 11.61 -6.51
N ILE A 25 5.71 11.49 -5.23
CA ILE A 25 5.51 10.20 -4.55
C ILE A 25 4.45 9.38 -5.27
N SER A 26 3.32 9.99 -5.64
CA SER A 26 2.26 9.31 -6.39
C SER A 26 2.73 8.85 -7.77
N LYS A 27 3.54 9.65 -8.46
CA LYS A 27 4.11 9.30 -9.77
C LYS A 27 5.04 8.09 -9.66
N ILE A 28 5.97 8.12 -8.69
CA ILE A 28 6.91 7.04 -8.39
C ILE A 28 6.17 5.76 -8.02
N CYS A 29 5.17 5.85 -7.12
CA CYS A 29 4.35 4.69 -6.74
C CYS A 29 3.62 4.10 -7.96
N SER A 30 3.09 4.93 -8.84
CA SER A 30 2.29 4.48 -9.99
C SER A 30 3.16 3.73 -11.00
N GLU A 31 4.36 4.24 -11.22
CA GLU A 31 5.35 3.65 -12.10
C GLU A 31 5.91 2.35 -11.52
N ARG A 32 6.26 2.34 -10.22
CA ARG A 32 6.68 1.13 -9.51
C ARG A 32 5.59 0.07 -9.56
N TRP A 33 4.34 0.41 -9.28
CA TRP A 33 3.23 -0.55 -9.30
C TRP A 33 2.95 -1.17 -10.66
N ARG A 34 3.08 -0.36 -11.73
CA ARG A 34 3.00 -0.87 -13.11
C ARG A 34 4.18 -1.79 -13.44
N ASN A 35 5.37 -1.48 -12.94
CA ASN A 35 6.60 -2.27 -13.09
C ASN A 35 6.76 -3.38 -12.03
N LEU A 36 5.82 -3.56 -11.10
CA LEU A 36 5.94 -4.61 -10.10
C LEU A 36 5.86 -5.96 -10.80
N ASP A 37 6.84 -6.80 -10.50
CA ASP A 37 6.90 -8.17 -10.98
C ASP A 37 5.76 -9.02 -10.41
N ALA A 38 5.47 -10.16 -11.04
CA ALA A 38 4.36 -11.03 -10.64
C ALA A 38 4.50 -11.49 -9.17
N GLU A 39 5.73 -11.72 -8.72
CA GLU A 39 6.06 -12.08 -7.34
C GLU A 39 5.78 -10.93 -6.36
N GLN A 40 6.12 -9.69 -6.74
CA GLN A 40 5.85 -8.53 -5.89
C GLN A 40 4.35 -8.21 -5.86
N LYS A 41 3.63 -8.33 -6.98
CA LYS A 41 2.17 -8.21 -6.99
C LYS A 41 1.48 -9.30 -6.17
N ALA A 42 2.05 -10.50 -6.11
CA ALA A 42 1.60 -11.57 -5.23
C ALA A 42 1.92 -11.28 -3.76
N PHE A 43 3.07 -10.68 -3.47
CA PHE A 43 3.39 -10.17 -2.13
C PHE A 43 2.39 -9.11 -1.68
N TRP A 44 2.06 -8.12 -2.52
CA TRP A 44 1.04 -7.11 -2.18
C TRP A 44 -0.40 -7.65 -2.16
N ASP A 45 -0.67 -8.77 -2.85
CA ASP A 45 -1.92 -9.52 -2.72
C ASP A 45 -2.01 -10.20 -1.35
N LYS A 46 -0.95 -10.93 -0.99
CA LYS A 46 -0.83 -11.60 0.31
C LYS A 46 -0.80 -10.61 1.46
N ALA A 47 -0.01 -9.54 1.37
CA ALA A 47 0.03 -8.47 2.36
C ALA A 47 -1.33 -7.76 2.46
N GLY A 48 -2.08 -7.62 1.38
CA GLY A 48 -3.47 -7.17 1.42
C GLY A 48 -4.37 -8.13 2.19
N VAL A 49 -4.23 -9.44 1.97
CA VAL A 49 -4.97 -10.48 2.68
C VAL A 49 -4.56 -10.57 4.15
N GLU A 50 -3.27 -10.47 4.46
CA GLU A 50 -2.70 -10.51 5.81
C GLU A 50 -3.03 -9.25 6.60
N ALA A 51 -2.96 -8.07 6.00
CA ALA A 51 -3.40 -6.83 6.63
C ALA A 51 -4.91 -6.85 6.89
N VAL A 52 -5.73 -7.38 5.98
CA VAL A 52 -7.17 -7.60 6.22
C VAL A 52 -7.38 -8.62 7.34
N LYS A 53 -6.58 -9.68 7.39
CA LYS A 53 -6.67 -10.73 8.41
C LYS A 53 -6.25 -10.24 9.80
N GLU A 54 -5.17 -9.48 9.89
CA GLU A 54 -4.68 -8.83 11.11
C GLU A 54 -5.66 -7.74 11.55
N HIS A 55 -6.17 -6.92 10.63
CA HIS A 55 -7.17 -5.90 10.92
C HIS A 55 -8.49 -6.52 11.38
N SER A 56 -8.94 -7.63 10.79
CA SER A 56 -10.12 -8.39 11.23
C SER A 56 -9.91 -9.04 12.60
N ARG A 57 -8.68 -9.42 12.94
CA ARG A 57 -8.32 -10.01 14.23
C ARG A 57 -8.23 -8.96 15.35
N LEU A 58 -7.81 -7.74 15.04
CA LEU A 58 -7.67 -6.63 15.98
C LEU A 58 -8.95 -5.78 16.08
N PHE A 59 -9.76 -5.71 15.02
CA PHE A 59 -11.01 -4.97 14.95
C PHE A 59 -12.16 -5.91 14.53
N PRO A 60 -12.71 -6.70 15.47
CA PRO A 60 -13.74 -7.71 15.17
C PRO A 60 -15.07 -7.15 14.64
N ASN A 61 -15.22 -5.82 14.56
CA ASN A 61 -16.43 -5.14 14.08
C ASN A 61 -16.16 -4.15 12.91
N TYR A 62 -15.00 -4.23 12.25
CA TYR A 62 -14.69 -3.38 11.11
C TYR A 62 -15.35 -3.93 9.82
N VAL A 63 -16.54 -3.42 9.53
CA VAL A 63 -17.26 -3.68 8.28
C VAL A 63 -16.79 -2.66 7.25
N TYR A 64 -16.01 -3.10 6.26
CA TYR A 64 -15.77 -2.32 5.05
C TYR A 64 -17.01 -2.39 4.15
N THR A 65 -17.92 -1.44 4.30
CA THR A 65 -19.03 -1.25 3.36
C THR A 65 -18.53 -0.47 2.14
N PRO A 66 -18.66 -1.02 0.92
CA PRO A 66 -18.29 -0.35 -0.33
C PRO A 66 -19.11 0.91 -0.62
#